data_AF-A0A444S7Y3-F1
#
_entry.id   AF-A0A444S7Y3-F1
#
_cell.length_a   1.000
_cell.length_b   1.000
_cell.length_c   1.000
_cell.angle_alpha   90.00
_cell.angle_beta   90.00
_cell.angle_gamma   90.00
#
_symmetry.space_group_name_H-M   'P 1'
#
loop_
_entity.id
_entity.type
_entity.pdbx_description
1 polymer ?
#
loop_
_entity_poly.entity_id
_entity_poly.type
_entity_poly.pdbx_seq_one_letter_code
_entity_poly.pdbx_strand_id
1 'polypeptide(L)'
;MPEHDALVQAYSHLADFPRAGEALTTLKKVASLVKPIMRARRWRVGELAEFYPEQHNLLGLNVNRGQRILLRLRHPGDRAQFVTIEQVVDTMLHELSHIVHGPHDGKFHALWNQLRDEHMGLVMKGYTGEGFLSEGHRLGGGGQKPMHEARRLARAAAERRRARGAATGAAAGQRLGGAAPRPGQDIRRTIAGAAERRNTTLQGCGNVNHNEREIQAISETATRNGFRTQAEEDAANEAAISQALWELVQEEEKQKDGHAACTYNTTVVSNSIGVNVDKIHAGIHTDNRPYGQSALQGQG
;
A
#
# COMPACT_ATOMS: atom_id res chain seq x y z
N MET A 1 7.16 -2.75 4.95
CA MET A 1 7.70 -1.62 5.75
C MET A 1 6.53 -0.92 6.43
N PRO A 2 6.54 -0.72 7.75
CA PRO A 2 5.44 -0.06 8.48
C PRO A 2 5.26 1.40 8.06
N GLU A 3 4.01 1.86 8.06
CA GLU A 3 3.64 3.23 7.72
C GLU A 3 3.91 4.18 8.92
N HIS A 4 5.07 4.85 8.93
CA HIS A 4 5.57 5.70 10.03
C HIS A 4 4.65 6.85 10.51
N ASP A 5 3.52 7.10 9.84
CA ASP A 5 2.52 8.10 10.19
C ASP A 5 1.19 7.71 9.51
N ALA A 6 0.48 6.73 10.09
CA ALA A 6 -0.79 6.26 9.56
C ALA A 6 -1.90 7.31 9.76
N LEU A 7 -2.30 7.96 8.66
CA LEU A 7 -3.41 8.92 8.65
C LEU A 7 -4.77 8.29 8.32
N VAL A 8 -4.76 6.99 7.95
CA VAL A 8 -5.94 6.12 7.82
C VAL A 8 -5.70 4.91 8.73
N GLN A 9 -6.56 4.66 9.72
CA GLN A 9 -6.30 3.65 10.75
C GLN A 9 -6.64 2.22 10.30
N ALA A 10 -7.70 2.07 9.49
CA ALA A 10 -8.14 0.80 8.96
C ALA A 10 -8.65 0.90 7.52
N TYR A 11 -8.57 -0.21 6.79
CA TYR A 11 -9.11 -0.36 5.46
C TYR A 11 -10.14 -1.50 5.44
N SER A 12 -11.22 -1.36 4.69
CA SER A 12 -12.23 -2.42 4.53
C SER A 12 -12.73 -2.49 3.09
N HIS A 13 -12.95 -3.69 2.56
CA HIS A 13 -13.30 -3.88 1.15
C HIS A 13 -14.24 -5.07 0.95
N LEU A 14 -15.06 -5.03 -0.10
CA LEU A 14 -16.13 -6.01 -0.31
C LEU A 14 -15.54 -7.37 -0.70
N ALA A 15 -15.46 -8.28 0.27
CA ALA A 15 -14.73 -9.53 0.14
C ALA A 15 -15.34 -10.47 -0.92
N ASP A 16 -16.67 -10.51 -1.00
CA ASP A 16 -17.43 -11.35 -1.95
C ASP A 16 -17.41 -10.82 -3.39
N PHE A 17 -16.79 -9.66 -3.65
CA PHE A 17 -16.76 -9.05 -4.98
C PHE A 17 -15.52 -9.51 -5.75
N PRO A 18 -15.62 -9.71 -7.09
CA PRO A 18 -14.49 -10.16 -7.91
C PRO A 18 -13.30 -9.21 -7.77
N ARG A 19 -12.06 -9.72 -7.74
CA ARG A 19 -10.83 -8.91 -7.57
C ARG A 19 -10.78 -8.13 -6.24
N ALA A 20 -11.33 -8.67 -5.14
CA ALA A 20 -11.33 -8.06 -3.80
C ALA A 20 -9.96 -7.47 -3.37
N GLY A 21 -8.85 -8.22 -3.50
CA GLY A 21 -7.51 -7.71 -3.15
C GLY A 21 -7.05 -6.48 -3.96
N GLU A 22 -7.59 -6.27 -5.16
CA GLU A 22 -7.31 -5.08 -5.97
C GLU A 22 -8.10 -3.86 -5.47
N ALA A 23 -9.29 -4.06 -4.89
CA ALA A 23 -10.01 -3.02 -4.16
C ALA A 23 -9.22 -2.54 -2.94
N LEU A 24 -8.70 -3.46 -2.12
CA LEU A 24 -7.84 -3.12 -0.98
C LEU A 24 -6.57 -2.36 -1.43
N THR A 25 -5.93 -2.82 -2.51
CA THR A 25 -4.76 -2.15 -3.10
C THR A 25 -5.11 -0.74 -3.58
N THR A 26 -6.28 -0.58 -4.21
CA THR A 26 -6.79 0.72 -4.65
C THR A 26 -7.04 1.66 -3.47
N LEU A 27 -7.67 1.21 -2.38
CA LEU A 27 -7.91 2.03 -1.19
C LEU A 27 -6.59 2.51 -0.56
N LYS A 28 -5.61 1.61 -0.38
CA LYS A 28 -4.26 1.96 0.10
C LYS A 28 -3.55 2.93 -0.86
N LYS A 29 -3.77 2.80 -2.18
CA LYS A 29 -3.22 3.74 -3.18
C LYS A 29 -3.87 5.12 -3.13
N VAL A 30 -5.19 5.20 -3.01
CA VAL A 30 -5.94 6.47 -2.85
C VAL A 30 -5.48 7.20 -1.59
N ALA A 31 -5.43 6.49 -0.46
CA ALA A 31 -4.94 7.04 0.81
C ALA A 31 -3.52 7.61 0.66
N SER A 32 -2.58 6.86 0.06
CA SER A 32 -1.20 7.33 -0.11
C SER A 32 -1.08 8.54 -1.04
N LEU A 33 -1.96 8.70 -2.04
CA LEU A 33 -1.97 9.87 -2.95
C LEU A 33 -2.47 11.15 -2.26
N VAL A 34 -3.49 11.07 -1.41
CA VAL A 34 -4.05 12.23 -0.67
C VAL A 34 -3.30 12.53 0.64
N LYS A 35 -2.39 11.66 1.07
CA LYS A 35 -1.73 11.73 2.37
C LYS A 35 -1.02 13.07 2.68
N PRO A 36 -0.32 13.75 1.76
CA PRO A 36 0.28 15.05 2.05
C PRO A 36 -0.76 16.14 2.35
N ILE A 37 -1.93 16.09 1.70
CA ILE A 37 -3.06 17.02 1.87
C ILE A 37 -3.70 16.83 3.25
N MET A 38 -3.86 15.56 3.67
CA MET A 38 -4.32 15.21 5.03
C MET A 38 -3.30 15.66 6.09
N ARG A 39 -2.01 15.36 5.90
CA ARG A 39 -0.91 15.72 6.81
C ARG A 39 -0.84 17.24 7.03
N ALA A 40 -0.91 18.03 5.96
CA ALA A 40 -0.89 19.49 6.02
C ALA A 40 -2.04 20.10 6.86
N ARG A 41 -3.18 19.41 6.94
CA ARG A 41 -4.39 19.83 7.67
C ARG A 41 -4.59 19.11 9.01
N ARG A 42 -3.67 18.20 9.37
CA ARG A 42 -3.78 17.25 10.49
C ARG A 42 -5.08 16.44 10.49
N TRP A 43 -5.61 16.15 9.30
CA TRP A 43 -6.76 15.26 9.14
C TRP A 43 -6.35 13.81 9.32
N ARG A 44 -7.23 13.03 9.95
CA ARG A 44 -7.12 11.57 10.12
C ARG A 44 -8.47 10.94 9.77
N VAL A 45 -8.44 9.72 9.24
CA VAL A 45 -9.63 8.94 8.90
C VAL A 45 -9.60 7.63 9.70
N GLY A 46 -10.69 7.32 10.41
CA GLY A 46 -10.77 6.09 11.21
C GLY A 46 -10.86 4.84 10.35
N GLU A 47 -11.58 4.90 9.24
CA GLU A 47 -11.70 3.79 8.29
C GLU A 47 -11.96 4.30 6.87
N LEU A 48 -11.18 3.81 5.90
CA LEU A 48 -11.42 4.04 4.47
C LEU A 48 -11.93 2.74 3.85
N ALA A 49 -13.20 2.74 3.42
CA ALA A 49 -13.88 1.52 2.99
C ALA A 49 -14.42 1.60 1.56
N GLU A 50 -14.49 0.45 0.89
CA GLU A 50 -15.27 0.27 -0.32
C GLU A 50 -16.77 0.18 0.01
N PHE A 51 -17.62 0.75 -0.86
CA PHE A 51 -19.05 0.42 -0.89
C PHE A 51 -19.59 0.30 -2.32
N TYR A 52 -20.73 -0.37 -2.46
CA TYR A 52 -21.44 -0.53 -3.73
C TYR A 52 -22.96 -0.37 -3.52
N PRO A 53 -23.45 0.86 -3.28
CA PRO A 53 -24.87 1.14 -3.10
C PRO A 53 -25.65 1.01 -4.42
N GLU A 54 -26.97 0.89 -4.34
CA GLU A 54 -27.85 0.77 -5.52
C GLU A 54 -27.98 2.09 -6.29
N GLN A 55 -27.87 3.23 -5.60
CA GLN A 55 -27.89 4.56 -6.21
C GLN A 55 -26.68 4.75 -7.12
N HIS A 56 -26.88 4.68 -8.45
CA HIS A 56 -25.80 4.74 -9.45
C HIS A 56 -24.95 6.02 -9.37
N ASN A 57 -25.53 7.13 -8.93
CA ASN A 57 -24.82 8.40 -8.73
C ASN A 57 -24.05 8.47 -7.40
N LEU A 58 -24.35 7.62 -6.41
CA LEU A 58 -23.65 7.64 -5.12
C LEU A 58 -22.24 7.06 -5.26
N LEU A 59 -21.25 7.94 -5.27
CA LEU A 59 -19.80 7.66 -5.41
C LEU A 59 -19.05 7.72 -4.08
N GLY A 60 -19.50 8.55 -3.13
CA GLY A 60 -18.81 8.79 -1.86
C GLY A 60 -19.74 9.12 -0.69
N LEU A 61 -19.25 8.88 0.52
CA LEU A 61 -19.95 9.21 1.77
C LEU A 61 -18.96 9.42 2.93
N ASN A 62 -18.98 10.59 3.57
CA ASN A 62 -18.21 10.88 4.78
C ASN A 62 -19.11 10.77 6.01
N VAL A 63 -18.84 9.77 6.85
CA VAL A 63 -19.53 9.55 8.12
C VAL A 63 -18.77 10.25 9.25
N ASN A 64 -19.47 11.10 9.99
CA ASN A 64 -18.98 11.78 11.20
C ASN A 64 -17.61 12.46 11.02
N ARG A 65 -17.48 13.28 9.97
CA ARG A 65 -16.30 14.13 9.68
C ARG A 65 -14.97 13.36 9.65
N GLY A 66 -14.97 12.19 9.01
CA GLY A 66 -13.79 11.35 8.84
C GLY A 66 -13.70 10.16 9.80
N GLN A 67 -14.71 9.90 10.64
CA GLN A 67 -14.77 8.62 11.37
C GLN A 67 -14.71 7.44 10.40
N ARG A 68 -15.46 7.52 9.29
CA ARG A 68 -15.38 6.60 8.16
C ARG A 68 -15.62 7.35 6.85
N ILE A 69 -14.87 7.01 5.80
CA ILE A 69 -15.14 7.45 4.43
C ILE A 69 -15.40 6.21 3.58
N LEU A 70 -16.52 6.22 2.84
CA LEU A 70 -16.87 5.20 1.86
C LEU A 70 -16.59 5.69 0.45
N LEU A 71 -15.99 4.85 -0.40
CA LEU A 71 -15.70 5.16 -1.80
C LEU A 71 -16.23 4.05 -2.72
N ARG A 72 -16.90 4.42 -3.82
CA ARG A 72 -17.30 3.50 -4.87
C ARG A 72 -16.10 3.26 -5.79
N LEU A 73 -15.53 2.07 -5.73
CA LEU A 73 -14.39 1.68 -6.57
C LEU A 73 -14.80 1.08 -7.93
N ARG A 74 -16.07 0.68 -8.09
CA ARG A 74 -16.57 -0.14 -9.22
C ARG A 74 -17.73 0.52 -9.94
N HIS A 75 -17.83 0.32 -11.25
CA HIS A 75 -18.87 0.94 -12.07
C HIS A 75 -20.27 0.45 -11.69
N PRO A 76 -21.29 1.33 -11.67
CA PRO A 76 -22.67 0.88 -11.53
C PRO A 76 -23.06 0.00 -12.73
N GLY A 77 -23.55 -1.21 -12.44
CA GLY A 77 -23.92 -2.24 -13.41
C GLY A 77 -22.86 -3.34 -13.60
N ASP A 78 -21.57 -3.06 -13.39
CA ASP A 78 -20.49 -4.06 -13.48
C ASP A 78 -19.62 -4.06 -12.22
N ARG A 79 -19.75 -5.14 -11.43
CA ARG A 79 -18.97 -5.35 -10.20
C ARG A 79 -17.52 -5.76 -10.44
N ALA A 80 -17.14 -6.19 -11.65
CA ALA A 80 -15.78 -6.56 -12.02
C ALA A 80 -14.98 -5.40 -12.64
N GLN A 81 -15.63 -4.36 -13.15
CA GLN A 81 -14.98 -3.18 -13.71
C GLN A 81 -14.74 -2.08 -12.65
N PHE A 82 -13.48 -1.78 -12.38
CA PHE A 82 -13.08 -0.64 -11.54
C PHE A 82 -13.23 0.70 -12.25
N VAL A 83 -13.57 1.73 -11.48
CA VAL A 83 -13.52 3.15 -11.84
C VAL A 83 -12.05 3.62 -11.83
N THR A 84 -11.69 4.64 -12.62
CA THR A 84 -10.27 5.05 -12.71
C THR A 84 -9.77 5.70 -11.41
N ILE A 85 -8.49 5.49 -11.08
CA ILE A 85 -7.87 5.96 -9.83
C ILE A 85 -8.01 7.47 -9.65
N GLU A 86 -7.99 8.25 -10.74
CA GLU A 86 -8.13 9.71 -10.72
C GLU A 86 -9.53 10.14 -10.29
N GLN A 87 -10.58 9.40 -10.70
CA GLN A 87 -11.96 9.69 -10.29
C GLN A 87 -12.20 9.30 -8.82
N VAL A 88 -11.61 8.18 -8.37
CA VAL A 88 -11.70 7.75 -6.97
C VAL A 88 -10.93 8.72 -6.05
N VAL A 89 -9.77 9.22 -6.48
CA VAL A 89 -9.04 10.27 -5.75
C VAL A 89 -9.82 11.58 -5.72
N ASP A 90 -10.42 12.03 -6.83
CA ASP A 90 -11.23 13.25 -6.84
C ASP A 90 -12.45 13.15 -5.90
N THR A 91 -13.05 11.95 -5.83
CA THR A 91 -14.09 11.61 -4.84
C THR A 91 -13.54 11.64 -3.40
N MET A 92 -12.34 11.10 -3.15
CA MET A 92 -11.69 11.19 -1.84
C MET A 92 -11.41 12.65 -1.42
N LEU A 93 -11.05 13.54 -2.35
CA LEU A 93 -10.89 14.97 -2.06
C LEU A 93 -12.24 15.67 -1.76
N HIS A 94 -13.31 15.23 -2.41
CA HIS A 94 -14.69 15.65 -2.08
C HIS A 94 -15.05 15.23 -0.65
N GLU A 95 -14.88 13.96 -0.31
CA GLU A 95 -15.21 13.43 1.03
C GLU A 95 -14.29 13.99 2.13
N LEU A 96 -13.01 14.26 1.86
CA LEU A 96 -12.14 14.96 2.81
C LEU A 96 -12.62 16.40 3.09
N SER A 97 -13.24 17.07 2.11
CA SER A 97 -13.81 18.41 2.31
C SER A 97 -15.00 18.39 3.29
N HIS A 98 -15.73 17.28 3.38
CA HIS A 98 -16.80 17.05 4.36
C HIS A 98 -16.33 16.90 5.82
N ILE A 99 -15.01 16.79 6.09
CA ILE A 99 -14.47 16.93 7.45
C ILE A 99 -14.77 18.33 8.01
N VAL A 100 -14.73 19.36 7.15
CA VAL A 100 -14.92 20.77 7.54
C VAL A 100 -16.32 21.27 7.20
N HIS A 101 -16.78 21.08 5.96
CA HIS A 101 -18.01 21.68 5.43
C HIS A 101 -19.06 20.60 5.09
N GLY A 102 -20.19 20.58 5.80
CA GLY A 102 -21.28 19.62 5.55
C GLY A 102 -22.05 19.91 4.25
N PRO A 103 -22.69 21.09 4.10
CA PRO A 103 -23.40 21.45 2.88
C PRO A 103 -22.44 21.70 1.70
N HIS A 104 -22.90 21.43 0.47
CA HIS A 104 -22.23 21.87 -0.77
C HIS A 104 -22.45 23.37 -1.03
N ASP A 105 -21.92 24.21 -0.13
CA ASP A 105 -21.93 25.67 -0.27
C ASP A 105 -20.68 26.17 -1.03
N GLY A 106 -20.58 27.50 -1.21
CA GLY A 106 -19.42 28.10 -1.86
C GLY A 106 -18.08 27.87 -1.13
N LYS A 107 -18.09 27.60 0.18
CA LYS A 107 -16.89 27.30 0.97
C LYS A 107 -16.47 25.85 0.77
N PHE A 108 -17.42 24.92 0.73
CA PHE A 108 -17.17 23.54 0.35
C PHE A 108 -16.53 23.45 -1.04
N HIS A 109 -17.11 24.12 -2.04
CA HIS A 109 -16.55 24.13 -3.40
C HIS A 109 -15.18 24.83 -3.48
N ALA A 110 -14.96 25.91 -2.73
CA ALA A 110 -13.64 26.54 -2.64
C ALA A 110 -12.58 25.60 -2.03
N LEU A 111 -12.92 24.90 -0.94
CA LEU A 111 -12.04 23.92 -0.31
C LEU A 111 -11.72 22.75 -1.26
N TRP A 112 -12.74 22.12 -1.86
CA TRP A 112 -12.54 20.99 -2.77
C TRP A 112 -11.69 21.39 -3.98
N ASN A 113 -11.91 22.57 -4.58
CA ASN A 113 -11.05 23.10 -5.64
C ASN A 113 -9.60 23.28 -5.18
N GLN A 114 -9.37 23.87 -4.00
CA GLN A 114 -8.02 23.98 -3.42
C GLN A 114 -7.36 22.60 -3.24
N LEU A 115 -8.10 21.58 -2.77
CA LEU A 115 -7.56 20.23 -2.62
C LEU A 115 -7.17 19.61 -3.98
N ARG A 116 -7.96 19.86 -5.03
CA ARG A 116 -7.69 19.40 -6.40
C ARG A 116 -6.43 20.06 -6.98
N ASP A 117 -6.26 21.36 -6.76
CA ASP A 117 -5.08 22.11 -7.21
C ASP A 117 -3.81 21.69 -6.45
N GLU A 118 -3.91 21.44 -5.14
CA GLU A 118 -2.82 20.86 -4.34
C GLU A 118 -2.45 19.46 -4.83
N HIS A 119 -3.43 18.59 -5.09
CA HIS A 119 -3.19 17.26 -5.65
C HIS A 119 -2.55 17.32 -7.05
N MET A 120 -3.04 18.21 -7.93
CA MET A 120 -2.43 18.41 -9.25
C MET A 120 -0.98 18.92 -9.13
N GLY A 121 -0.72 19.83 -8.19
CA GLY A 121 0.62 20.32 -7.88
C GLY A 121 1.56 19.25 -7.30
N LEU A 122 1.03 18.22 -6.63
CA LEU A 122 1.79 17.03 -6.22
C LEU A 122 2.11 16.13 -7.42
N VAL A 123 1.12 15.81 -8.25
CA VAL A 123 1.29 14.98 -9.46
C VAL A 123 2.28 15.62 -10.44
N MET A 124 2.22 16.93 -10.65
CA MET A 124 3.18 17.67 -11.51
C MET A 124 4.63 17.64 -10.96
N LYS A 125 4.81 17.45 -9.65
CA LYS A 125 6.13 17.25 -9.01
C LYS A 125 6.59 15.79 -9.04
N GLY A 126 5.86 14.90 -9.72
CA GLY A 126 6.15 13.47 -9.79
C GLY A 126 5.73 12.68 -8.54
N TYR A 127 4.95 13.26 -7.63
CA TYR A 127 4.42 12.52 -6.48
C TYR A 127 3.40 11.48 -6.95
N THR A 128 3.60 10.23 -6.53
CA THR A 128 2.74 9.09 -6.89
C THR A 128 2.24 8.34 -5.65
N GLY A 129 2.23 8.99 -4.49
CA GLY A 129 1.95 8.40 -3.18
C GLY A 129 3.22 8.00 -2.43
N GLU A 130 3.07 7.44 -1.23
CA GLU A 130 4.18 6.86 -0.45
C GLU A 130 4.64 5.51 -1.05
N GLY A 131 5.37 5.60 -2.16
CA GLY A 131 6.13 4.49 -2.73
C GLY A 131 5.35 3.48 -3.58
N PHE A 132 5.90 2.27 -3.65
CA PHE A 132 5.41 1.16 -4.46
C PHE A 132 4.69 0.15 -3.55
N LEU A 133 3.42 -0.16 -3.82
CA LEU A 133 2.59 -1.06 -3.00
C LEU A 133 2.78 -2.54 -3.33
N SER A 134 4.02 -2.95 -3.67
CA SER A 134 4.42 -4.35 -3.80
C SER A 134 5.86 -4.51 -3.37
N GLU A 135 6.32 -5.75 -3.21
CA GLU A 135 7.74 -6.04 -3.04
C GLU A 135 8.60 -5.34 -4.11
N GLY A 136 9.63 -4.63 -3.65
CA GLY A 136 10.57 -3.92 -4.50
C GLY A 136 11.58 -4.87 -5.15
N HIS A 137 11.21 -5.50 -6.26
CA HIS A 137 12.14 -6.32 -7.04
C HIS A 137 13.37 -5.48 -7.48
N ARG A 138 14.57 -5.94 -7.10
CA ARG A 138 15.82 -5.21 -7.30
C ARG A 138 16.25 -5.19 -8.78
N LEU A 139 15.82 -4.16 -9.52
CA LEU A 139 16.15 -3.96 -10.94
C LEU A 139 17.61 -3.49 -11.14
N GLY A 140 18.55 -4.42 -10.97
CA GLY A 140 19.99 -4.18 -11.03
C GLY A 140 20.68 -4.66 -9.75
N GLY A 141 21.66 -5.55 -9.89
CA GLY A 141 22.32 -6.20 -8.75
C GLY A 141 23.16 -7.41 -9.17
N GLY A 142 22.70 -8.17 -10.17
CA GLY A 142 23.63 -8.94 -11.00
C GLY A 142 24.59 -7.99 -11.71
N GLY A 143 25.90 -8.30 -11.65
CA GLY A 143 26.97 -7.43 -12.15
C GLY A 143 26.84 -7.06 -13.63
N GLN A 144 27.52 -5.98 -14.04
CA GLN A 144 27.42 -5.38 -15.37
C GLN A 144 27.66 -6.41 -16.49
N LYS A 145 26.57 -6.91 -17.09
CA LYS A 145 26.63 -7.92 -18.15
C LYS A 145 27.47 -7.39 -19.33
N PRO A 146 28.45 -8.17 -19.84
CA PRO A 146 29.25 -7.76 -20.99
C PRO A 146 28.39 -7.29 -22.16
N MET A 147 28.83 -6.25 -22.86
CA MET A 147 28.05 -5.56 -23.90
C MET A 147 27.48 -6.48 -24.99
N HIS A 148 28.17 -7.58 -25.32
CA HIS A 148 27.67 -8.58 -26.26
C HIS A 148 26.41 -9.30 -25.74
N GLU A 149 26.36 -9.61 -24.44
CA GLU A 149 25.26 -10.32 -23.80
C GLU A 149 24.05 -9.40 -23.61
N ALA A 150 24.29 -8.15 -23.20
CA ALA A 150 23.26 -7.11 -23.15
C ALA A 150 22.63 -6.89 -24.53
N ARG A 151 23.44 -6.82 -25.60
CA ARG A 151 22.98 -6.68 -26.98
C ARG A 151 22.21 -7.92 -27.49
N ARG A 152 22.56 -9.13 -27.03
CA ARG A 152 21.80 -10.38 -27.28
C ARG A 152 20.42 -10.33 -26.61
N LEU A 153 20.37 -10.01 -25.32
CA LEU A 153 19.14 -9.92 -24.53
C LEU A 153 18.19 -8.85 -25.07
N ALA A 154 18.72 -7.71 -25.53
CA ALA A 154 17.95 -6.64 -26.15
C ALA A 154 17.25 -7.07 -27.46
N ARG A 155 17.93 -7.84 -28.33
CA ARG A 155 17.33 -8.41 -29.57
C ARG A 155 16.21 -9.39 -29.22
N ALA A 156 16.49 -10.37 -28.36
CA ALA A 156 15.50 -11.36 -27.91
C ALA A 156 14.29 -10.73 -27.18
N ALA A 157 14.46 -9.55 -26.55
CA ALA A 157 13.35 -8.78 -26.00
C ALA A 157 12.56 -8.02 -27.08
N ALA A 158 13.21 -7.50 -28.12
CA ALA A 158 12.54 -6.86 -29.26
C ALA A 158 11.75 -7.87 -30.12
N GLU A 159 12.30 -9.06 -30.36
CA GLU A 159 11.65 -10.17 -31.07
C GLU A 159 10.40 -10.65 -30.31
N ARG A 160 10.50 -10.86 -28.99
CA ARG A 160 9.34 -11.19 -28.13
C ARG A 160 8.28 -10.09 -28.03
N ARG A 161 8.61 -8.83 -28.35
CA ARG A 161 7.62 -7.74 -28.50
C ARG A 161 6.96 -7.80 -29.88
N ARG A 162 7.73 -8.00 -30.96
CA ARG A 162 7.21 -8.16 -32.33
C ARG A 162 6.25 -9.34 -32.46
N ALA A 163 6.59 -10.50 -31.88
CA ALA A 163 5.73 -11.69 -31.91
C ALA A 163 4.36 -11.44 -31.24
N ARG A 164 4.34 -10.72 -30.10
CA ARG A 164 3.08 -10.36 -29.41
C ARG A 164 2.25 -9.32 -30.18
N GLY A 165 2.90 -8.35 -30.83
CA GLY A 165 2.21 -7.41 -31.73
C GLY A 165 1.56 -8.10 -32.93
N ALA A 166 2.29 -9.02 -33.58
CA ALA A 166 1.76 -9.82 -34.68
C ALA A 166 0.53 -10.66 -34.28
N ALA A 167 0.56 -11.28 -33.08
CA ALA A 167 -0.56 -12.07 -32.55
C ALA A 167 -1.80 -11.25 -32.14
N THR A 168 -1.71 -9.92 -32.09
CA THR A 168 -2.81 -9.02 -31.64
C THR A 168 -3.27 -8.04 -32.73
N GLY A 169 -2.69 -8.09 -33.93
CA GLY A 169 -2.94 -7.11 -35.00
C GLY A 169 -2.41 -5.69 -34.70
N ALA A 170 -1.88 -5.45 -33.50
CA ALA A 170 -1.38 -4.15 -33.08
C ALA A 170 0.03 -3.91 -33.65
N ALA A 171 0.10 -3.00 -34.63
CA ALA A 171 1.38 -2.49 -35.12
C ALA A 171 2.21 -1.90 -33.96
N ALA A 172 3.52 -2.11 -34.01
CA ALA A 172 4.42 -1.77 -32.90
C ALA A 172 4.50 -0.24 -32.68
N GLY A 173 3.74 0.26 -31.71
CA GLY A 173 3.66 1.69 -31.37
C GLY A 173 2.28 2.32 -31.60
N GLN A 174 1.19 1.65 -31.21
CA GLN A 174 -0.14 2.25 -31.23
C GLN A 174 -0.26 3.42 -30.24
N ARG A 175 -0.63 4.60 -30.73
CA ARG A 175 -0.97 5.75 -29.88
C ARG A 175 -2.27 5.46 -29.11
N LEU A 176 -2.17 5.34 -27.78
CA LEU A 176 -3.32 5.26 -26.89
C LEU A 176 -3.84 6.66 -26.59
N GLY A 177 -4.57 7.24 -27.55
CA GLY A 177 -5.20 8.56 -27.44
C GLY A 177 -4.80 9.54 -28.55
N GLY A 178 -5.48 10.69 -28.60
CA GLY A 178 -5.26 11.73 -29.60
C GLY A 178 -5.93 11.47 -30.96
N ALA A 179 -7.11 10.84 -30.97
CA ALA A 179 -7.95 10.79 -32.16
C ALA A 179 -8.39 12.21 -32.56
N ALA A 180 -8.21 12.57 -33.85
CA ALA A 180 -8.61 13.87 -34.35
C ALA A 180 -10.15 14.04 -34.31
N PRO A 181 -10.67 15.26 -34.05
CA PRO A 181 -12.10 15.54 -34.20
C PRO A 181 -12.58 15.19 -35.60
N ARG A 182 -13.78 14.61 -35.72
CA ARG A 182 -14.37 14.34 -37.04
C ARG A 182 -14.73 15.66 -37.73
N PRO A 183 -14.60 15.78 -39.06
CA PRO A 183 -15.04 16.96 -39.79
C PRO A 183 -16.49 17.33 -39.44
N GLY A 184 -16.73 18.59 -39.07
CA GLY A 184 -18.03 19.09 -38.63
C GLY A 184 -18.33 18.99 -37.12
N GLN A 185 -17.46 18.39 -36.29
CA GLN A 185 -17.60 18.50 -34.83
C GLN A 185 -17.12 19.86 -34.30
N ASP A 186 -17.97 20.57 -33.57
CA ASP A 186 -17.51 21.71 -32.76
C ASP A 186 -16.61 21.21 -31.61
N ILE A 187 -15.35 21.63 -31.68
CA ILE A 187 -14.30 21.31 -30.71
C ILE A 187 -14.65 21.89 -29.33
N ARG A 188 -15.22 23.09 -29.25
CA ARG A 188 -15.61 23.73 -27.98
C ARG A 188 -16.72 22.92 -27.30
N ARG A 189 -17.82 22.63 -28.01
CA ARG A 189 -18.90 21.77 -27.49
C ARG A 189 -18.44 20.36 -27.14
N THR A 190 -17.48 19.80 -27.88
CA THR A 190 -16.93 18.46 -27.59
C THR A 190 -16.09 18.44 -26.31
N ILE A 191 -15.24 19.46 -26.09
CA ILE A 191 -14.45 19.61 -24.86
C ILE A 191 -15.36 19.96 -23.67
N ALA A 192 -16.28 20.93 -23.83
CA ALA A 192 -17.25 21.32 -22.81
C ALA A 192 -18.10 20.12 -22.39
N GLY A 193 -18.73 19.43 -23.33
CA GLY A 193 -19.51 18.22 -23.06
C GLY A 193 -18.70 17.04 -22.49
N ALA A 194 -17.37 17.06 -22.56
CA ALA A 194 -16.48 16.10 -21.90
C ALA A 194 -15.97 16.58 -20.52
N ALA A 195 -16.07 17.88 -20.21
CA ALA A 195 -15.87 18.44 -18.87
C ALA A 195 -17.18 18.36 -18.06
N GLU A 196 -18.29 18.78 -18.64
CA GLU A 196 -19.65 18.68 -18.09
C GLU A 196 -19.96 17.24 -17.66
N ARG A 197 -19.78 16.25 -18.54
CA ARG A 197 -20.03 14.84 -18.18
C ARG A 197 -19.17 14.35 -17.01
N ARG A 198 -17.93 14.83 -16.86
CA ARG A 198 -17.13 14.54 -15.65
C ARG A 198 -17.75 15.21 -14.42
N ASN A 199 -18.10 16.50 -14.53
CA ASN A 199 -18.66 17.27 -13.43
C ASN A 199 -20.03 16.72 -12.95
N THR A 200 -20.92 16.31 -13.87
CA THR A 200 -22.21 15.69 -13.53
C THR A 200 -22.06 14.29 -12.97
N THR A 201 -21.08 13.50 -13.41
CA THR A 201 -20.77 12.20 -12.79
C THR A 201 -20.24 12.39 -11.36
N LEU A 202 -19.61 13.52 -11.04
CA LEU A 202 -19.10 13.84 -9.70
C LEU A 202 -20.14 14.46 -8.75
N GLN A 203 -21.38 14.73 -9.20
CA GLN A 203 -22.48 15.17 -8.31
C GLN A 203 -23.10 13.95 -7.59
N GLY A 204 -22.28 13.33 -6.74
CA GLY A 204 -22.49 11.94 -6.29
C GLY A 204 -22.23 11.65 -4.82
N CYS A 205 -22.37 12.63 -3.92
CA CYS A 205 -22.23 12.40 -2.48
C CYS A 205 -23.58 12.09 -1.81
N GLY A 206 -23.57 11.15 -0.86
CA GLY A 206 -24.76 10.81 -0.07
C GLY A 206 -25.09 11.83 1.02
N ASN A 207 -24.09 12.59 1.51
CA ASN A 207 -24.20 13.50 2.67
C ASN A 207 -25.26 14.61 2.53
N VAL A 208 -25.73 14.90 1.30
CA VAL A 208 -26.74 15.94 1.02
C VAL A 208 -28.15 15.34 0.83
N ASN A 209 -28.25 14.06 0.45
CA ASN A 209 -29.49 13.44 -0.02
C ASN A 209 -30.01 12.30 0.89
N HIS A 210 -29.32 12.01 1.99
CA HIS A 210 -29.64 10.91 2.90
C HIS A 210 -29.70 11.42 4.35
N ASN A 211 -30.67 10.94 5.09
CA ASN A 211 -30.82 11.20 6.52
C ASN A 211 -29.78 10.41 7.32
N GLU A 212 -29.48 10.86 8.55
CA GLU A 212 -28.47 10.25 9.43
C GLU A 212 -28.63 8.73 9.61
N ARG A 213 -29.87 8.23 9.69
CA ARG A 213 -30.19 6.79 9.77
C ARG A 213 -29.82 6.02 8.50
N GLU A 214 -29.99 6.63 7.33
CA GLU A 214 -29.69 6.04 6.02
C GLU A 214 -28.17 6.02 5.78
N ILE A 215 -27.50 7.13 6.13
CA ILE A 215 -26.03 7.24 6.17
C ILE A 215 -25.43 6.13 7.07
N GLN A 216 -26.00 5.93 8.26
CA GLN A 216 -25.57 4.88 9.19
C GLN A 216 -25.84 3.47 8.63
N ALA A 217 -27.01 3.21 8.05
CA ALA A 217 -27.33 1.89 7.47
C ALA A 217 -26.40 1.51 6.29
N ILE A 218 -26.07 2.49 5.44
CA ILE A 218 -25.10 2.32 4.34
C ILE A 218 -23.69 2.06 4.91
N SER A 219 -23.28 2.85 5.91
CA SER A 219 -22.00 2.71 6.63
C SER A 219 -21.84 1.32 7.26
N GLU A 220 -22.86 0.82 7.94
CA GLU A 220 -22.85 -0.51 8.54
C GLU A 220 -22.77 -1.61 7.49
N THR A 221 -23.55 -1.51 6.40
CA THR A 221 -23.59 -2.51 5.34
C THR A 221 -22.24 -2.64 4.63
N ALA A 222 -21.53 -1.51 4.41
CA ALA A 222 -20.18 -1.52 3.88
C ALA A 222 -19.19 -2.28 4.78
N THR A 223 -19.27 -2.12 6.10
CA THR A 223 -18.40 -2.88 7.03
C THR A 223 -18.84 -4.30 7.32
N ARG A 224 -20.14 -4.61 7.33
CA ARG A 224 -20.65 -5.96 7.64
C ARG A 224 -20.25 -6.98 6.58
N ASN A 225 -20.10 -6.52 5.33
CA ASN A 225 -19.69 -7.32 4.18
C ASN A 225 -18.20 -7.06 3.81
N GLY A 226 -17.46 -6.37 4.68
CA GLY A 226 -16.14 -5.83 4.39
C GLY A 226 -15.03 -6.51 5.21
N PHE A 227 -14.03 -7.07 4.54
CA PHE A 227 -12.85 -7.61 5.25
C PHE A 227 -11.97 -6.46 5.72
N ARG A 228 -11.97 -6.23 7.05
CA ARG A 228 -11.23 -5.16 7.72
C ARG A 228 -9.78 -5.59 8.00
N THR A 229 -8.83 -4.95 7.34
CA THR A 229 -7.39 -5.01 7.71
C THR A 229 -7.05 -3.81 8.59
N GLN A 230 -6.53 -4.05 9.80
CA GLN A 230 -5.88 -3.00 10.59
C GLN A 230 -4.50 -2.72 9.99
N ALA A 231 -4.13 -1.44 9.86
CA ALA A 231 -2.83 -1.06 9.28
C ALA A 231 -1.63 -1.58 10.10
N GLU A 232 -1.83 -1.81 11.40
CA GLU A 232 -0.82 -2.31 12.34
C GLU A 232 -0.67 -3.85 12.29
N GLU A 233 -1.76 -4.60 12.09
CA GLU A 233 -1.72 -6.08 11.98
C GLU A 233 -1.03 -6.55 10.70
N ASP A 234 -1.33 -5.90 9.55
CA ASP A 234 -0.65 -6.16 8.28
C ASP A 234 0.88 -5.99 8.43
N ALA A 235 1.31 -4.93 9.13
CA ALA A 235 2.72 -4.61 9.34
C ALA A 235 3.41 -5.58 10.31
N ALA A 236 2.72 -6.02 11.36
CA ALA A 236 3.24 -7.05 12.27
C ALA A 236 3.40 -8.41 11.58
N ASN A 237 2.43 -8.79 10.74
CA ASN A 237 2.47 -10.03 9.96
C ASN A 237 3.57 -10.01 8.89
N GLU A 238 3.69 -8.92 8.11
CA GLU A 238 4.77 -8.74 7.13
C GLU A 238 6.16 -8.77 7.80
N ALA A 239 6.31 -8.17 8.98
CA ALA A 239 7.55 -8.21 9.75
C ALA A 239 7.87 -9.62 10.26
N ALA A 240 6.90 -10.37 10.76
CA ALA A 240 7.09 -11.76 11.22
C ALA A 240 7.50 -12.68 10.06
N ILE A 241 6.85 -12.57 8.90
CA ILE A 241 7.22 -13.31 7.68
C ILE A 241 8.64 -12.94 7.23
N SER A 242 9.01 -11.66 7.28
CA SER A 242 10.36 -11.18 6.93
C SER A 242 11.44 -11.72 7.87
N GLN A 243 11.15 -11.81 9.17
CA GLN A 243 12.07 -12.35 10.17
C GLN A 243 12.28 -13.87 9.97
N ALA A 244 11.20 -14.64 9.85
CA ALA A 244 11.26 -16.08 9.61
C ALA A 244 12.02 -16.41 8.30
N LEU A 245 11.81 -15.63 7.24
CA LEU A 245 12.54 -15.80 5.97
C LEU A 245 14.05 -15.51 6.13
N TRP A 246 14.43 -14.51 6.93
CA TRP A 246 15.83 -14.18 7.17
C TRP A 246 16.55 -15.19 8.08
N GLU A 247 15.83 -15.80 9.02
CA GLU A 247 16.32 -16.89 9.86
C GLU A 247 16.58 -18.15 9.03
N LEU A 248 15.63 -18.58 8.21
CA LEU A 248 15.78 -19.73 7.28
C LEU A 248 16.95 -19.56 6.30
N VAL A 249 17.18 -18.35 5.78
CA VAL A 249 18.34 -18.07 4.89
C VAL A 249 19.66 -18.26 5.64
N GLN A 250 19.77 -17.82 6.90
CA GLN A 250 20.97 -18.04 7.70
C GLN A 250 21.18 -19.52 8.08
N GLU A 251 20.11 -20.28 8.29
CA GLU A 251 20.23 -21.73 8.51
C GLU A 251 20.74 -22.43 7.25
N GLU A 252 20.22 -22.07 6.07
CA GLU A 252 20.73 -22.56 4.78
C GLU A 252 22.20 -22.19 4.53
N GLU A 253 22.64 -20.97 4.86
CA GLU A 253 24.04 -20.55 4.73
C GLU A 253 24.95 -21.33 5.70
N LYS A 254 24.56 -21.46 6.97
CA LYS A 254 25.31 -22.27 7.96
C LYS A 254 25.41 -23.75 7.57
N GLN A 255 24.38 -24.32 6.95
CA GLN A 255 24.42 -25.69 6.43
C GLN A 255 25.38 -25.84 5.23
N LYS A 256 25.47 -24.82 4.36
CA LYS A 256 26.41 -24.81 3.22
C LYS A 256 27.86 -24.67 3.70
N ASP A 257 28.12 -23.75 4.63
CA ASP A 257 29.45 -23.57 5.24
C ASP A 257 29.89 -24.80 6.05
N GLY A 258 28.96 -25.42 6.79
CA GLY A 258 29.19 -26.69 7.48
C GLY A 258 29.56 -27.85 6.53
N HIS A 259 29.09 -27.82 5.28
CA HIS A 259 29.47 -28.79 4.26
C HIS A 259 30.86 -28.48 3.65
N ALA A 260 31.20 -27.20 3.50
CA ALA A 260 32.51 -26.76 3.00
C ALA A 260 33.66 -27.03 3.99
N ALA A 261 33.38 -27.04 5.29
CA ALA A 261 34.37 -27.26 6.35
C ALA A 261 34.99 -28.68 6.36
N CYS A 262 34.42 -29.67 5.65
CA CYS A 262 34.76 -31.08 5.81
C CYS A 262 35.71 -31.67 4.74
N THR A 263 36.24 -30.88 3.80
CA THR A 263 36.97 -31.38 2.62
C THR A 263 38.47 -31.01 2.52
N TYR A 264 39.12 -30.59 3.60
CA TYR A 264 40.57 -30.34 3.63
C TYR A 264 41.28 -30.81 4.91
N ASN A 265 41.69 -32.08 4.95
CA ASN A 265 43.08 -32.49 5.21
C ASN A 265 43.30 -34.01 5.10
N THR A 266 44.47 -34.41 4.59
CA THR A 266 44.84 -35.81 4.32
C THR A 266 46.26 -36.09 4.82
N THR A 267 46.45 -37.17 5.59
CA THR A 267 47.74 -37.65 6.18
C THR A 267 48.43 -36.70 7.18
N VAL A 268 49.26 -37.14 8.15
CA VAL A 268 50.02 -38.40 8.28
C VAL A 268 49.86 -39.09 9.66
N VAL A 269 49.59 -40.40 9.58
CA VAL A 269 49.92 -41.56 10.44
C VAL A 269 50.81 -41.37 11.72
N SER A 270 50.25 -41.80 12.87
CA SER A 270 50.84 -42.47 14.06
C SER A 270 52.13 -41.99 14.76
N ASN A 271 52.09 -41.83 16.10
CA ASN A 271 52.59 -42.93 16.97
C ASN A 271 52.07 -42.95 18.43
N SER A 272 52.30 -44.11 19.05
CA SER A 272 51.81 -44.71 20.31
C SER A 272 52.16 -44.09 21.69
N ILE A 273 51.17 -44.17 22.62
CA ILE A 273 51.24 -44.65 24.03
C ILE A 273 52.03 -43.85 25.12
N GLY A 274 51.29 -43.42 26.17
CA GLY A 274 51.75 -43.36 27.58
C GLY A 274 52.53 -42.10 28.05
N VAL A 275 52.62 -41.74 29.34
CA VAL A 275 52.02 -42.27 30.60
C VAL A 275 51.80 -41.11 31.63
N ASN A 276 50.93 -41.35 32.61
CA ASN A 276 50.72 -40.71 33.95
C ASN A 276 52.05 -40.29 34.68
N VAL A 277 52.17 -39.40 35.68
CA VAL A 277 51.32 -38.99 36.85
C VAL A 277 51.75 -37.61 37.43
N ASP A 278 50.95 -37.06 38.38
CA ASP A 278 51.35 -36.19 39.53
C ASP A 278 51.82 -34.72 39.25
N LYS A 279 51.74 -33.69 40.13
CA LYS A 279 51.04 -33.31 41.42
C LYS A 279 51.38 -31.78 41.63
N ILE A 280 51.27 -30.96 42.70
CA ILE A 280 50.97 -31.01 44.16
C ILE A 280 50.49 -29.59 44.65
N HIS A 281 49.38 -29.49 45.42
CA HIS A 281 49.04 -28.41 46.42
C HIS A 281 48.88 -26.91 45.97
N ALA A 282 48.34 -25.96 46.76
CA ALA A 282 47.30 -25.94 47.83
C ALA A 282 46.93 -24.47 48.25
N GLY A 283 45.78 -24.27 48.92
CA GLY A 283 45.37 -23.00 49.59
C GLY A 283 44.68 -21.97 48.68
N ILE A 284 43.91 -20.99 49.18
CA ILE A 284 43.63 -20.53 50.56
C ILE A 284 42.12 -20.20 50.72
N HIS A 285 41.56 -20.37 51.93
CA HIS A 285 40.18 -19.99 52.31
C HIS A 285 40.01 -18.46 52.51
N THR A 286 38.82 -17.92 52.18
CA THR A 286 37.97 -17.24 53.19
C THR A 286 36.54 -17.06 52.68
N ASP A 287 35.57 -17.34 53.55
CA ASP A 287 34.15 -17.01 53.39
C ASP A 287 33.87 -15.56 53.83
N ASN A 288 32.87 -14.91 53.21
CA ASN A 288 31.63 -14.65 53.95
C ASN A 288 30.40 -14.31 53.09
N ARG A 289 29.22 -14.40 53.72
CA ARG A 289 27.88 -14.30 53.12
C ARG A 289 27.14 -12.99 53.46
N PRO A 290 25.99 -12.69 52.82
CA PRO A 290 25.40 -11.34 52.84
C PRO A 290 24.41 -11.07 53.99
N TYR A 291 24.13 -9.77 54.17
CA TYR A 291 22.94 -9.19 54.81
C TYR A 291 22.18 -8.36 53.74
N GLY A 292 20.92 -7.95 53.91
CA GLY A 292 19.96 -8.11 55.01
C GLY A 292 18.77 -7.16 54.78
N GLN A 293 17.57 -7.48 55.29
CA GLN A 293 16.33 -6.74 55.00
C GLN A 293 16.00 -5.64 56.06
N SER A 294 14.86 -4.95 55.86
CA SER A 294 14.07 -4.11 56.79
C SER A 294 14.41 -2.61 56.87
N ALA A 295 13.50 -1.70 57.27
CA ALA A 295 12.03 -1.64 57.14
C ALA A 295 11.46 -0.25 57.57
N LEU A 296 10.29 0.11 57.02
CA LEU A 296 9.18 0.90 57.62
C LEU A 296 9.34 2.33 58.21
N GLN A 297 8.30 3.13 57.91
CA GLN A 297 7.69 4.22 58.72
C GLN A 297 8.37 5.59 58.88
N GLY A 298 7.52 6.62 58.79
CA GLY A 298 7.77 8.04 59.07
C GLY A 298 6.57 8.88 58.62
N GLN A 299 5.96 9.65 59.53
CA GLN A 299 4.83 10.56 59.23
C GLN A 299 5.30 12.02 59.19
N GLY A 300 4.56 12.86 58.47
CA GLY A 300 4.73 14.32 58.38
C GLY A 300 3.60 14.95 57.60
#